data_AF-A0A851FRK8-F1
#
_entry.id   AF-A0A851FRK8-F1
#
_cell.length_a   1.000
_cell.length_b   1.000
_cell.length_c   1.000
_cell.angle_alpha   90.00
_cell.angle_beta   90.00
_cell.angle_gamma   90.00
#
_symmetry.space_group_name_H-M   'P 1'
#
loop_
_entity.id
_entity.type
_entity.pdbx_description
1 polymer ?
#
loop_
_entity_poly.entity_id
_entity_poly.type
_entity_poly.pdbx_seq_one_letter_code
_entity_poly.pdbx_strand_id
1 'polypeptide(L)'
;LSPGHAEKREAIILHYMDDVLVCTPNDTIHTFDLLVKVLTFAGFQLKESEVQRMPPWRYLGLEITVQTTVPQKLDIKTNPKTLTDVQS
;
A
#
# COMPACT_ATOMS: atom_id res chain seq x y z
N LEU A 1 35.84 7.02 9.59
CA LEU A 1 34.42 7.22 9.92
C LEU A 1 33.71 7.63 8.63
N SER A 2 33.09 6.68 7.93
CA SER A 2 32.37 6.99 6.69
C SER A 2 31.03 7.64 7.02
N PRO A 3 30.59 8.69 6.30
CA PRO A 3 29.31 9.31 6.58
C PRO A 3 28.21 8.34 6.14
N GLY A 4 27.45 7.82 7.10
CA GLY A 4 26.21 7.11 6.78
C GLY A 4 25.29 8.06 6.02
N HIS A 5 24.93 7.70 4.80
CA HIS A 5 23.88 8.40 4.06
C HIS A 5 22.61 8.31 4.90
N ALA A 6 22.18 9.43 5.49
CA ALA A 6 20.85 9.54 6.03
C ALA A 6 19.90 9.48 4.82
N GLU A 7 19.32 8.30 4.55
CA GLU A 7 18.25 8.18 3.57
C GLU A 7 17.11 9.11 3.99
N LYS A 8 16.88 10.13 3.18
CA LYS A 8 15.70 10.98 3.28
C LYS A 8 14.53 10.09 2.88
N ARG A 9 13.88 9.48 3.87
CA ARG A 9 12.71 8.64 3.61
C ARG A 9 11.62 9.57 3.04
N GLU A 10 11.33 9.41 1.76
CA GLU A 10 10.25 10.11 1.06
C GLU A 10 8.95 9.31 1.18
N ALA A 11 7.81 9.94 0.91
CA ALA A 11 6.55 9.22 0.83
C ALA A 11 6.58 8.23 -0.36
N ILE A 12 6.05 7.03 -0.15
CA ILE A 12 5.87 6.02 -1.20
C ILE A 12 4.40 6.05 -1.61
N ILE A 13 4.13 6.23 -2.90
CA ILE A 13 2.80 6.17 -3.49
C ILE A 13 2.75 4.95 -4.41
N LEU A 14 1.84 4.03 -4.12
CA LEU A 14 1.55 2.86 -4.93
C LEU A 14 0.15 3.02 -5.52
N HIS A 15 0.02 2.81 -6.82
CA HIS A 15 -1.24 2.92 -7.53
C HIS A 15 -1.47 1.65 -8.35
N TYR A 16 -2.63 1.02 -8.14
CA TYR A 16 -3.06 -0.14 -8.93
C TYR A 16 -4.56 -0.05 -9.19
N MET A 17 -4.95 -0.05 -10.47
CA MET A 17 -6.34 0.12 -10.91
C MET A 17 -6.94 1.42 -10.33
N ASP A 18 -7.90 1.30 -9.42
CA ASP A 18 -8.58 2.41 -8.76
C ASP A 18 -8.07 2.65 -7.31
N ASP A 19 -7.17 1.79 -6.81
CA ASP A 19 -6.65 1.86 -5.45
C ASP A 19 -5.31 2.61 -5.38
N VAL A 20 -5.20 3.54 -4.43
CA VAL A 20 -3.97 4.27 -4.11
C VAL A 20 -3.58 3.99 -2.66
N LEU A 21 -2.36 3.49 -2.44
CA LEU A 21 -1.74 3.32 -1.13
C LEU A 21 -0.63 4.36 -0.96
N VAL A 22 -0.66 5.10 0.15
CA VAL A 22 0.37 6.08 0.50
C VAL A 22 1.02 5.72 1.82
N CYS A 23 2.34 5.55 1.79
CA CYS A 23 3.15 5.25 2.96
C CYS A 23 4.08 6.41 3.24
N THR A 24 4.01 7.00 4.43
CA THR A 24 4.91 8.08 4.82
C THR A 24 5.75 7.64 6.02
N PRO A 25 7.05 7.95 6.03
CA PRO A 25 7.95 7.56 7.09
C PRO A 25 7.75 8.38 8.38
N ASN A 26 7.04 9.50 8.30
CA ASN A 26 6.63 10.32 9.44
C ASN A 26 5.27 11.00 9.15
N ASP A 27 4.61 11.50 10.20
CA ASP A 27 3.37 12.31 10.19
C ASP A 27 2.36 11.95 9.08
N THR A 28 1.78 10.76 9.21
CA THR A 28 0.86 10.14 8.25
C THR A 28 -0.40 10.95 7.99
N ILE A 29 -0.93 11.62 9.01
CA ILE A 29 -2.22 12.33 8.94
C ILE A 29 -2.11 13.59 8.07
N HIS A 30 -1.12 14.45 8.34
CA HIS A 30 -0.93 15.69 7.58
C HIS A 30 -0.64 15.44 6.10
N THR A 31 0.15 14.40 5.81
CA THR A 31 0.48 14.04 4.43
C THR A 31 -0.71 13.44 3.70
N PHE A 32 -1.54 12.66 4.40
CA PHE A 32 -2.76 12.09 3.84
C PHE A 32 -3.78 13.16 3.46
N ASP A 33 -4.02 14.14 4.33
CA ASP A 33 -4.97 15.23 4.04
C ASP A 33 -4.51 16.10 2.87
N LEU A 34 -3.20 16.32 2.72
CA LEU A 34 -2.64 17.01 1.57
C LEU A 34 -2.87 16.20 0.28
N LEU A 35 -2.66 14.89 0.31
CA LEU A 35 -2.90 14.01 -0.83
C LEU A 35 -4.37 14.03 -1.25
N VAL A 36 -5.30 13.89 -0.31
CA VAL A 36 -6.74 13.97 -0.59
C VAL A 36 -7.09 15.28 -1.29
N LYS A 37 -6.54 16.41 -0.82
CA LYS A 37 -6.74 17.72 -1.46
C LYS A 37 -6.18 17.76 -2.88
N VAL A 38 -4.96 17.26 -3.09
CA VAL A 38 -4.31 17.24 -4.42
C VAL A 38 -5.09 16.37 -5.40
N LEU A 39 -5.52 15.17 -4.99
CA LEU A 39 -6.30 14.27 -5.83
C LEU A 39 -7.67 14.87 -6.17
N THR A 40 -8.35 15.44 -5.18
CA THR A 40 -9.63 16.13 -5.41
C THR A 40 -9.47 17.32 -6.36
N PHE A 41 -8.41 18.12 -6.19
CA PHE A 41 -8.11 19.24 -7.10
C PHE A 41 -7.79 18.78 -8.52
N ALA A 42 -7.14 17.63 -8.68
CA ALA A 42 -6.88 17.00 -9.96
C ALA A 42 -8.13 16.36 -10.61
N GLY A 43 -9.29 16.41 -9.95
CA GLY A 43 -10.57 15.92 -10.48
C GLY A 43 -10.89 14.47 -10.12
N PHE A 44 -10.10 13.82 -9.25
CA PHE A 44 -10.43 12.48 -8.77
C PHE A 44 -11.60 12.54 -7.76
N GLN A 45 -12.53 11.60 -7.89
CA GLN A 45 -13.64 11.44 -6.95
C GLN A 45 -13.26 10.39 -5.91
N LEU A 46 -12.85 10.84 -4.74
CA LEU A 46 -12.58 9.97 -3.61
C LEU A 46 -13.89 9.67 -2.87
N LYS A 47 -14.25 8.39 -2.77
CA LYS A 47 -15.38 7.96 -1.95
C LYS A 47 -14.95 7.92 -0.50
N GLU A 48 -15.44 8.85 0.31
CA GLU A 48 -14.97 9.01 1.69
C GLU A 48 -15.18 7.77 2.57
N SER A 49 -16.16 6.91 2.24
CA SER A 49 -16.35 5.62 2.94
C SER A 49 -15.28 4.57 2.61
N GLU A 50 -14.53 4.73 1.53
CA GLU A 50 -13.45 3.83 1.09
C GLU A 50 -12.06 4.35 1.45
N VAL A 51 -11.99 5.58 1.97
CA VAL A 51 -10.77 6.17 2.50
C VAL A 51 -10.41 5.55 3.84
N GLN A 52 -9.31 4.79 3.88
CA GLN A 52 -8.84 4.09 5.07
C GLN A 52 -7.69 4.86 5.73
N ARG A 53 -7.99 5.61 6.80
CA ARG A 53 -7.01 6.48 7.49
C ARG A 53 -6.22 5.76 8.59
N MET A 54 -6.74 4.67 9.13
CA MET A 54 -6.17 3.93 10.26
C MET A 54 -6.06 2.43 9.95
N PRO A 55 -5.09 1.71 10.56
CA PRO A 55 -4.97 0.27 10.42
C PRO A 55 -6.17 -0.46 11.07
N PRO A 56 -6.49 -1.69 10.63
CA PRO A 56 -5.87 -2.39 9.51
C PRO A 56 -6.33 -1.84 8.15
N TRP A 57 -5.39 -1.65 7.22
CA TRP A 57 -5.69 -1.22 5.86
C TRP A 57 -5.86 -2.41 4.93
N ARG A 58 -6.78 -2.34 3.97
CA ARG A 58 -6.98 -3.32 2.92
C ARG A 58 -6.46 -2.77 1.60
N TYR A 59 -5.55 -3.50 0.96
CA TYR A 59 -5.01 -3.16 -0.34
C TYR A 59 -4.71 -4.44 -1.13
N LEU A 60 -5.27 -4.59 -2.33
CA LEU A 60 -5.08 -5.78 -3.20
C LEU A 60 -5.40 -7.12 -2.51
N GLY A 61 -6.41 -7.13 -1.63
CA GLY A 61 -6.78 -8.31 -0.84
C GLY A 61 -5.85 -8.62 0.34
N LEU A 62 -4.82 -7.80 0.57
CA LEU A 62 -3.94 -7.88 1.73
C LEU A 62 -4.47 -7.02 2.88
N GLU A 63 -4.27 -7.50 4.10
CA GLU A 63 -4.44 -6.71 5.32
C GLU A 63 -3.08 -6.19 5.78
N ILE A 64 -2.95 -4.86 5.86
CA ILE A 64 -1.74 -4.15 6.25
C ILE A 64 -1.95 -3.61 7.67
N THR A 65 -1.02 -3.91 8.57
CA THR A 65 -1.01 -3.39 9.95
C THR A 65 0.21 -2.51 10.20
N VAL A 66 0.29 -1.85 11.36
CA VAL A 66 1.44 -1.01 11.75
C VAL A 66 2.73 -1.82 11.83
N GLN A 67 2.63 -3.11 12.19
CA GLN A 67 3.76 -4.03 12.17
C GLN A 67 3.77 -4.80 10.85
N THR A 68 4.97 -4.91 10.30
CA THR A 68 5.36 -5.60 9.08
C THR A 68 4.39 -6.71 8.69
N THR A 69 3.78 -6.61 7.51
CA THR A 69 3.06 -7.74 6.90
C THR A 69 4.08 -8.84 6.68
N VAL A 70 4.06 -9.86 7.54
CA VAL A 70 4.78 -11.10 7.26
C VAL A 70 4.14 -11.65 5.99
N PRO A 71 4.90 -11.96 4.93
CA PRO A 71 4.34 -12.65 3.77
C PRO A 71 3.56 -13.86 4.28
N GLN A 72 2.26 -13.93 3.95
CA GLN A 72 1.47 -15.11 4.28
C GLN A 72 2.21 -16.33 3.70
N LYS A 73 2.26 -17.45 4.45
CA LYS A 73 2.96 -18.65 4.00
C LYS A 73 2.37 -19.08 2.65
N LEU A 74 3.09 -18.78 1.58
CA LEU A 74 2.67 -19.07 0.22
C LEU A 74 3.12 -20.50 -0.12
N ASP A 75 2.21 -21.46 0.01
CA ASP A 75 2.42 -22.82 -0.49
C ASP A 75 2.25 -22.82 -2.02
N ILE A 76 3.31 -22.44 -2.74
CA ILE A 76 3.33 -22.48 -4.21
C ILE A 76 3.47 -23.93 -4.68
N LYS A 77 2.51 -24.42 -5.48
CA LYS A 77 2.68 -25.68 -6.22
C LYS A 77 3.78 -25.51 -7.26
N THR A 78 4.93 -26.16 -7.05
CA THR A 78 6.10 -26.04 -7.93
C THR A 78 6.05 -26.93 -9.18
N ASN A 79 5.06 -27.81 -9.30
CA ASN A 79 4.88 -28.70 -10.45
C ASN A 79 3.40 -28.83 -10.85
N PRO A 80 2.78 -27.74 -11.36
CA PRO A 80 1.40 -27.80 -11.82
C PRO A 80 1.30 -28.66 -13.08
N LYS A 81 0.34 -29.59 -13.11
CA LYS A 81 0.13 -30.49 -14.26
C LYS A 81 -1.05 -30.08 -15.13
N THR A 82 -1.96 -29.30 -14.57
CA THR A 82 -3.18 -28.85 -15.22
C THR A 82 -3.32 -27.34 -15.10
N LEU A 83 -4.10 -26.72 -15.99
CA LEU A 83 -4.47 -25.30 -15.85
C LEU A 83 -5.13 -25.02 -14.49
N THR A 84 -5.92 -25.96 -14.00
CA THR A 84 -6.54 -25.88 -12.68
C THR A 84 -5.51 -25.82 -11.55
N ASP A 85 -4.36 -26.48 -11.68
CA ASP A 85 -3.29 -26.43 -10.67
C ASP A 85 -2.60 -25.06 -10.58
N VAL A 86 -2.65 -24.26 -11.65
CA VAL A 86 -2.04 -22.92 -11.71
C VAL A 86 -3.01 -21.84 -11.23
N GLN A 87 -4.31 -22.04 -11.46
CA GLN A 87 -5.36 -21.08 -11.13
C GLN A 87 -5.90 -21.22 -9.70
N SER A 88 -5.53 -22.30 -9.00
CA SER A 88 -5.97 -22.65 -7.64
C SER A 88 -5.07 -22.07 -6.56
#